data_AF-A0A949RNN4-F1
#
_entry.id   AF-A0A949RNN4-F1
#
_cell.length_a   1.000
_cell.length_b   1.000
_cell.length_c   1.000
_cell.angle_alpha   90.00
_cell.angle_beta   90.00
_cell.angle_gamma   90.00
#
_symmetry.space_group_name_H-M   'P 1'
#
loop_
_entity.id
_entity.type
_entity.pdbx_description
1 polymer ?
#
loop_
_entity_poly.entity_id
_entity_poly.type
_entity_poly.pdbx_seq_one_letter_code
_entity_poly.pdbx_strand_id
1 'polypeptide(L)'
;MLRLYHRRSVRGEKLAQTRLCGSLLVPGRVTFPPARVSIGGWPGWLVVSEAAERVECTLFQKMVQLAHESRFEELEEWLDRFLLTRRNGWSLGLFSTDAHLKNFGVIGTRILLLDSGGLTNRWSEVEQVLGKEEMIAQPHVRLGLGHVLAAHPEIASRFDQRWKATVNRAVVRSCWPAGSDARSE
;
A
#
# COMPACT_ATOMS: atom_id res chain seq x y z
N MET A 1 -17.33 0.83 17.11
CA MET A 1 -16.21 0.47 16.21
C MET A 1 -16.64 0.26 14.76
N LEU A 2 -17.59 -0.63 14.45
CA LEU A 2 -18.04 -0.94 13.07
C LEU A 2 -18.42 0.30 12.21
N ARG A 3 -19.14 1.28 12.78
CA ARG A 3 -19.51 2.51 12.06
C ARG A 3 -18.32 3.40 11.68
N LEU A 4 -17.25 3.40 12.48
CA LEU A 4 -16.02 4.17 12.21
C LEU A 4 -15.17 3.49 11.14
N TYR A 5 -15.06 2.16 11.18
CA TYR A 5 -14.39 1.37 10.14
C TYR A 5 -15.11 1.52 8.80
N HIS A 6 -16.44 1.46 8.78
CA HIS A 6 -17.22 1.65 7.55
C HIS A 6 -17.04 3.05 6.95
N ARG A 7 -17.10 4.12 7.78
CA ARG A 7 -16.88 5.50 7.29
C ARG A 7 -15.46 5.72 6.74
N ARG A 8 -14.43 5.17 7.39
CA ARG A 8 -13.04 5.27 6.91
C ARG A 8 -12.84 4.49 5.60
N SER A 9 -13.43 3.30 5.51
CA SER A 9 -13.45 2.50 4.27
C SER A 9 -14.09 3.25 3.11
N VAL A 10 -15.27 3.86 3.29
CA VAL A 10 -15.94 4.63 2.23
C VAL A 10 -15.12 5.84 1.78
N ARG A 11 -14.53 6.60 2.73
CA ARG A 11 -13.67 7.74 2.40
C ARG A 11 -12.42 7.30 1.67
N GLY A 12 -11.76 6.25 2.17
CA GLY A 12 -10.55 5.69 1.58
C GLY A 12 -10.79 5.21 0.14
N GLU A 13 -11.92 4.55 -0.10
CA GLU A 13 -12.34 4.10 -1.43
C GLU A 13 -12.59 5.29 -2.38
N LYS A 14 -13.32 6.32 -1.93
CA LYS A 14 -13.54 7.54 -2.72
C LYS A 14 -12.22 8.24 -3.06
N LEU A 15 -11.28 8.27 -2.11
CA LEU A 15 -9.94 8.84 -2.33
C LEU A 15 -9.14 8.01 -3.33
N ALA A 16 -9.16 6.69 -3.23
CA ALA A 16 -8.52 5.78 -4.18
C ALA A 16 -9.07 6.00 -5.59
N GLN A 17 -10.39 6.07 -5.76
CA GLN A 17 -11.01 6.33 -7.06
C GLN A 17 -10.61 7.70 -7.64
N THR A 18 -10.56 8.74 -6.80
CA THR A 18 -10.27 10.11 -7.25
C THR A 18 -8.79 10.32 -7.59
N ARG A 19 -7.88 9.66 -6.86
CA ARG A 19 -6.44 9.99 -6.87
C ARG A 19 -5.55 8.87 -7.39
N LEU A 20 -6.00 7.61 -7.35
CA LEU A 20 -5.21 6.46 -7.81
C LEU A 20 -5.68 5.91 -9.16
N CYS A 21 -6.87 6.29 -9.64
CA CYS A 21 -7.33 5.86 -10.96
C CYS A 21 -6.32 6.30 -12.04
N GLY A 22 -5.92 5.36 -12.91
CA GLY A 22 -4.90 5.58 -13.94
C GLY A 22 -3.45 5.58 -13.43
N SER A 23 -3.21 5.46 -12.12
CA SER A 23 -1.88 5.32 -11.56
C SER A 23 -1.42 3.85 -11.52
N LEU A 24 -0.11 3.63 -11.43
CA LEU A 24 0.48 2.31 -11.23
C LEU A 24 0.33 1.76 -9.80
N LEU A 25 -0.30 2.52 -8.89
CA LEU A 25 -0.48 2.15 -7.49
C LEU A 25 -1.73 1.32 -7.23
N VAL A 26 -2.57 1.11 -8.24
CA VAL A 26 -3.73 0.23 -8.20
C VAL A 26 -3.70 -0.70 -9.41
N PRO A 27 -4.40 -1.85 -9.37
CA PRO A 27 -4.51 -2.71 -10.54
C PRO A 27 -5.11 -1.93 -11.72
N GLY A 28 -4.48 -2.06 -12.88
CA GLY A 28 -5.03 -1.54 -14.13
C GLY A 28 -6.39 -2.16 -14.40
N ARG A 29 -7.28 -1.38 -15.00
CA ARG A 29 -8.63 -1.82 -15.36
C ARG A 29 -8.85 -1.59 -16.84
N VAL A 30 -9.50 -2.54 -17.48
CA VAL A 30 -9.95 -2.44 -18.86
C VAL A 30 -11.46 -2.60 -18.87
N THR A 31 -12.14 -1.62 -19.46
CA THR A 31 -13.57 -1.69 -19.73
C THR A 31 -13.80 -2.18 -21.14
N PHE A 32 -14.86 -2.95 -21.34
CA PHE A 32 -15.24 -3.51 -22.64
C PHE A 32 -16.77 -3.66 -22.71
N PRO A 33 -17.34 -3.80 -23.93
CA PRO A 33 -18.78 -4.01 -24.07
C PRO A 33 -19.27 -5.20 -23.22
N PRO A 34 -20.44 -5.12 -22.58
CA PRO A 34 -20.94 -6.19 -21.71
C PRO A 34 -20.93 -7.56 -22.40
N ALA A 35 -20.24 -8.52 -21.79
CA ALA A 35 -20.10 -9.87 -22.29
C ALA A 35 -20.69 -10.88 -21.29
N ARG A 36 -21.35 -11.92 -21.80
CA ARG A 36 -21.80 -13.04 -20.98
C ARG A 36 -20.67 -14.04 -20.81
N VAL A 37 -20.28 -14.31 -19.57
CA VAL A 37 -19.25 -15.28 -19.22
C VAL A 37 -19.84 -16.36 -18.32
N SER A 38 -19.45 -17.62 -18.58
CA SER A 38 -19.79 -18.75 -17.72
C SER A 38 -18.60 -18.99 -16.79
N ILE A 39 -18.82 -18.87 -15.49
CA ILE A 39 -17.79 -19.12 -14.46
C ILE A 39 -18.14 -20.42 -13.75
N GLY A 40 -17.18 -21.35 -13.67
CA GLY A 40 -17.36 -22.62 -12.96
C GLY A 40 -17.78 -22.39 -11.50
N GLY A 41 -18.80 -23.11 -11.05
CA GLY A 41 -19.35 -22.98 -9.70
C GLY A 41 -20.39 -21.87 -9.52
N TRP A 42 -20.67 -21.06 -10.56
CA TRP A 42 -21.76 -20.08 -10.53
C TRP A 42 -23.00 -20.63 -11.23
N PRO A 43 -24.23 -20.45 -10.69
CA PRO A 43 -25.45 -21.09 -11.22
C PRO A 43 -25.97 -20.49 -12.54
N GLY A 44 -25.15 -19.75 -13.29
CA GLY A 44 -25.54 -19.16 -14.57
C GLY A 44 -24.48 -18.25 -15.18
N TRP A 45 -24.89 -17.54 -16.22
CA TRP A 45 -24.05 -16.54 -16.90
C TRP A 45 -23.93 -15.27 -16.07
N LEU A 46 -22.73 -14.73 -15.99
CA LEU A 46 -22.47 -13.39 -15.48
C LEU A 46 -22.31 -12.42 -16.65
N VAL A 47 -22.87 -11.22 -16.51
CA VAL A 47 -22.58 -10.11 -17.41
C VAL A 47 -21.42 -9.33 -16.83
N VAL A 48 -20.31 -9.27 -17.55
CA VAL A 48 -19.10 -8.55 -17.15
C VAL A 48 -18.78 -7.48 -18.18
N SER A 49 -18.34 -6.31 -17.72
CA SER A 49 -17.97 -5.16 -18.58
C SER A 49 -16.66 -4.50 -18.14
N GLU A 50 -15.98 -5.07 -17.15
CA GLU A 50 -14.71 -4.60 -16.61
C GLU A 50 -13.87 -5.82 -16.20
N ALA A 51 -12.58 -5.76 -16.50
CA ALA A 51 -11.57 -6.66 -15.96
C ALA A 51 -10.46 -5.84 -15.29
N ALA A 52 -9.93 -6.36 -14.19
CA ALA A 52 -8.80 -5.77 -13.47
C ALA A 52 -7.58 -6.70 -13.55
N GLU A 53 -6.38 -6.12 -13.50
CA GLU A 53 -5.14 -6.89 -13.41
C GLU A 53 -5.17 -7.82 -12.20
N ARG A 54 -4.75 -9.07 -12.40
CA ARG A 54 -4.70 -10.06 -11.33
C ARG A 54 -3.49 -9.80 -10.45
N VAL A 55 -3.75 -9.62 -9.16
CA VAL A 55 -2.71 -9.58 -8.12
C VAL A 55 -2.19 -11.00 -7.89
N GLU A 56 -0.87 -11.18 -7.94
CA GLU A 56 -0.22 -12.48 -7.78
C GLU A 56 -0.26 -12.95 -6.33
N CYS A 57 0.15 -12.06 -5.43
CA CYS A 57 0.15 -12.28 -3.98
C CYS A 57 0.21 -10.95 -3.23
N THR A 58 0.06 -10.99 -1.91
CA THR A 58 0.35 -9.83 -1.04
C THR A 58 1.86 -9.61 -0.95
N LEU A 59 2.29 -8.37 -0.70
CA LEU A 59 3.70 -8.04 -0.49
C LEU A 59 4.27 -8.83 0.70
N PHE A 60 3.48 -9.04 1.76
CA PHE A 60 3.87 -9.91 2.87
C PHE A 60 4.20 -11.34 2.41
N GLN A 61 3.34 -11.95 1.59
CA GLN A 61 3.58 -13.30 1.05
C GLN A 61 4.85 -13.34 0.17
N LYS A 62 5.07 -12.32 -0.66
CA LYS A 62 6.32 -12.19 -1.44
C LYS A 62 7.55 -12.12 -0.54
N MET A 63 7.50 -11.39 0.58
CA MET A 63 8.63 -11.29 1.52
C MET A 63 8.92 -12.63 2.20
N VAL A 64 7.86 -13.32 2.65
CA VAL A 64 7.98 -14.66 3.24
C VAL A 64 8.56 -15.65 2.24
N GLN A 65 8.10 -15.62 0.99
CA GLN A 65 8.62 -16.48 -0.08
C GLN A 65 10.10 -16.24 -0.32
N LEU A 66 10.52 -14.98 -0.50
CA LEU A 66 11.93 -14.64 -0.74
C LEU A 66 12.83 -15.06 0.44
N ALA A 67 12.38 -14.86 1.67
CA ALA A 67 13.12 -15.30 2.84
C ALA A 67 13.25 -16.83 2.91
N HIS A 68 12.17 -17.57 2.59
CA HIS A 68 12.21 -19.04 2.51
C HIS A 68 13.17 -19.52 1.42
N GLU A 69 13.23 -18.82 0.29
CA GLU A 69 14.17 -19.08 -0.81
C GLU A 69 15.60 -18.55 -0.53
N SER A 70 15.85 -17.95 0.65
CA SER A 70 17.13 -17.31 1.01
C SER A 70 17.56 -16.18 0.06
N ARG A 71 16.61 -15.53 -0.63
CA ARG A 71 16.83 -14.45 -1.59
C ARG A 71 16.74 -13.08 -0.92
N PHE A 72 17.63 -12.84 0.02
CA PHE A 72 17.57 -11.66 0.88
C PHE A 72 17.97 -10.34 0.19
N GLU A 73 18.84 -10.39 -0.81
CA GLU A 73 19.16 -9.22 -1.63
C GLU A 73 17.91 -8.71 -2.37
N GLU A 74 17.16 -9.61 -3.02
CA GLU A 74 15.90 -9.25 -3.67
C GLU A 74 14.86 -8.79 -2.64
N LEU A 75 14.82 -9.41 -1.45
CA LEU A 75 13.94 -8.96 -0.38
C LEU A 75 14.20 -7.48 -0.04
N GLU A 76 15.46 -7.09 0.11
CA GLU A 76 15.82 -5.67 0.33
C GLU A 76 15.38 -4.77 -0.82
N GLU A 77 15.55 -5.19 -2.08
CA GLU A 77 15.06 -4.42 -3.22
C GLU A 77 13.54 -4.18 -3.15
N TRP A 78 12.77 -5.19 -2.74
CA TRP A 78 11.32 -5.04 -2.57
C TRP A 78 10.95 -4.12 -1.41
N LEU A 79 11.73 -4.10 -0.34
CA LEU A 79 11.55 -3.15 0.76
C LEU A 79 11.83 -1.72 0.31
N ASP A 80 12.83 -1.51 -0.54
CA ASP A 80 13.09 -0.20 -1.15
C ASP A 80 11.97 0.19 -2.13
N ARG A 81 11.51 -0.74 -2.97
CA ARG A 81 10.35 -0.54 -3.84
C ARG A 81 9.12 -0.18 -3.01
N PHE A 82 8.94 -0.77 -1.83
CA PHE A 82 7.82 -0.45 -0.96
C PHE A 82 7.88 1.00 -0.47
N LEU A 83 9.04 1.48 -0.03
CA LEU A 83 9.24 2.88 0.33
C LEU A 83 8.98 3.82 -0.86
N LEU A 84 9.44 3.46 -2.06
CA LEU A 84 9.17 4.21 -3.29
C LEU A 84 7.66 4.26 -3.60
N THR A 85 6.96 3.14 -3.52
CA THR A 85 5.50 3.06 -3.71
C THR A 85 4.77 3.99 -2.73
N ARG A 86 5.19 4.04 -1.46
CA ARG A 86 4.62 4.98 -0.49
C ARG A 86 4.86 6.43 -0.90
N ARG A 87 6.09 6.78 -1.31
CA ARG A 87 6.43 8.13 -1.79
C ARG A 87 5.60 8.54 -3.00
N ASN A 88 5.40 7.63 -3.95
CA ASN A 88 4.54 7.85 -5.10
C ASN A 88 3.10 8.16 -4.66
N GLY A 89 2.58 7.43 -3.66
CA GLY A 89 1.28 7.75 -3.05
C GLY A 89 1.23 9.16 -2.44
N TRP A 90 2.27 9.56 -1.70
CA TRP A 90 2.36 10.90 -1.10
C TRP A 90 2.35 12.01 -2.14
N SER A 91 3.01 11.79 -3.28
CA SER A 91 3.02 12.73 -4.42
C SER A 91 1.64 12.97 -5.03
N LEU A 92 0.72 12.02 -4.87
CA LEU A 92 -0.68 12.13 -5.29
C LEU A 92 -1.57 12.77 -4.22
N GLY A 93 -1.00 13.14 -3.06
CA GLY A 93 -1.71 13.68 -1.90
C GLY A 93 -2.43 12.60 -1.10
N LEU A 94 -1.91 11.37 -1.10
CA LEU A 94 -2.47 10.25 -0.37
C LEU A 94 -1.47 9.66 0.62
N PHE A 95 -1.93 9.34 1.81
CA PHE A 95 -1.15 8.67 2.83
C PHE A 95 -1.91 7.44 3.34
N SER A 96 -1.25 6.28 3.36
CA SER A 96 -1.78 5.09 4.02
C SER A 96 -1.39 5.10 5.49
N THR A 97 -2.38 5.30 6.36
CA THR A 97 -2.22 5.33 7.82
C THR A 97 -1.87 3.97 8.41
N ASP A 98 -2.24 2.89 7.72
CA ASP A 98 -1.75 1.54 7.98
C ASP A 98 -0.73 1.14 6.90
N ALA A 99 0.46 0.76 7.34
CA ALA A 99 1.55 0.38 6.47
C ALA A 99 1.74 -1.13 6.36
N HIS A 100 0.87 -1.95 6.97
CA HIS A 100 1.05 -3.40 6.97
C HIS A 100 1.17 -3.93 5.53
N LEU A 101 2.19 -4.78 5.30
CA LEU A 101 2.49 -5.33 3.98
C LEU A 101 1.37 -6.20 3.37
N LYS A 102 0.35 -6.58 4.15
CA LYS A 102 -0.83 -7.31 3.65
C LYS A 102 -1.79 -6.39 2.89
N ASN A 103 -1.71 -5.08 3.12
CA ASN A 103 -2.51 -4.08 2.44
C ASN A 103 -1.95 -3.75 1.04
N PHE A 104 -0.84 -4.39 0.65
CA PHE A 104 -0.16 -4.19 -0.62
C PHE A 104 -0.08 -5.50 -1.39
N GLY A 105 -0.20 -5.41 -2.71
CA GLY A 105 -0.16 -6.52 -3.65
C GLY A 105 1.04 -6.43 -4.58
N VAL A 106 1.38 -7.56 -5.19
CA VAL A 106 2.45 -7.69 -6.18
C VAL A 106 1.87 -8.11 -7.53
N ILE A 107 2.33 -7.43 -8.59
CA ILE A 107 2.11 -7.81 -9.99
C ILE A 107 3.42 -7.60 -10.74
N GLY A 108 4.07 -8.69 -11.16
CA GLY A 108 5.41 -8.65 -11.73
C GLY A 108 6.39 -7.93 -10.79
N THR A 109 6.88 -6.77 -11.21
CA THR A 109 7.82 -5.93 -10.44
C THR A 109 7.15 -4.77 -9.68
N ARG A 110 5.83 -4.62 -9.78
CA ARG A 110 5.08 -3.52 -9.15
C ARG A 110 4.54 -3.90 -7.79
N ILE A 111 4.53 -2.92 -6.89
CA ILE A 111 3.77 -2.95 -5.64
C ILE A 111 2.58 -2.01 -5.80
N LEU A 112 1.39 -2.51 -5.50
CA LEU A 112 0.13 -1.78 -5.55
C LEU A 112 -0.58 -1.81 -4.20
N LEU A 113 -1.47 -0.86 -3.98
CA LEU A 113 -2.34 -0.79 -2.81
C LEU A 113 -3.58 -1.66 -3.04
N LEU A 114 -3.84 -2.59 -2.12
CA LEU A 114 -5.03 -3.44 -2.09
C LEU A 114 -6.12 -2.86 -1.20
N ASP A 115 -5.73 -2.39 -0.01
CA ASP A 115 -6.68 -1.86 0.97
C ASP A 115 -6.66 -0.33 0.97
N SER A 116 -7.74 0.25 0.47
CA SER A 116 -7.96 1.69 0.44
C SER A 116 -8.45 2.25 1.78
N GLY A 117 -8.90 1.41 2.72
CA GLY A 117 -9.61 1.84 3.92
C GLY A 117 -8.76 2.64 4.92
N GLY A 118 -7.43 2.53 4.83
CA GLY A 118 -6.47 3.31 5.60
C GLY A 118 -6.02 4.62 4.95
N LEU A 119 -6.51 4.96 3.76
CA LEU A 119 -6.09 6.15 3.04
C LEU A 119 -6.66 7.44 3.64
N THR A 120 -5.81 8.45 3.71
CA THR A 120 -6.19 9.82 4.04
C THR A 120 -5.42 10.82 3.18
N ASN A 121 -6.07 11.96 2.93
CA ASN A 121 -5.48 13.14 2.32
C ASN A 121 -5.45 14.35 3.29
N ARG A 122 -5.78 14.13 4.58
CA ARG A 122 -5.79 15.19 5.59
C ARG A 122 -4.45 15.27 6.27
N TRP A 123 -3.77 16.40 6.07
CA TRP A 123 -2.43 16.61 6.63
C TRP A 123 -2.39 16.45 8.16
N SER A 124 -3.40 16.95 8.89
CA SER A 124 -3.45 16.80 10.36
C SER A 124 -3.50 15.33 10.84
N GLU A 125 -4.20 14.46 10.11
CA GLU A 125 -4.22 13.01 10.38
C GLU A 125 -2.86 12.38 10.04
N VAL A 126 -2.23 12.81 8.94
CA VAL A 126 -0.89 12.38 8.54
C VAL A 126 0.16 12.76 9.58
N GLU A 127 0.17 14.01 10.04
CA GLU A 127 1.10 14.49 11.06
C GLU A 127 0.98 13.74 12.37
N GLN A 128 -0.25 13.42 12.79
CA GLN A 128 -0.50 12.64 13.99
C GLN A 128 0.06 11.21 13.84
N VAL A 129 -0.10 10.59 12.68
CA VAL A 129 0.45 9.26 12.42
C VAL A 129 1.97 9.30 12.36
N LEU A 130 2.56 10.26 11.63
CA LEU A 130 4.02 10.41 11.53
C LEU A 130 4.68 10.70 12.88
N GLY A 131 4.04 11.49 13.75
CA GLY A 131 4.53 11.69 15.11
C GLY A 131 4.59 10.40 15.93
N LYS A 132 3.72 9.42 15.65
CA LYS A 132 3.82 8.07 16.23
C LYS A 132 4.89 7.23 15.54
N GLU A 133 5.01 7.32 14.21
CA GLU A 133 6.04 6.60 13.43
C GLU A 133 7.45 6.93 13.90
N GLU A 134 7.73 8.21 14.17
CA GLU A 134 9.05 8.69 14.61
C GLU A 134 9.49 8.07 15.95
N MET A 135 8.54 7.67 16.79
CA MET A 135 8.80 7.03 18.08
C MET A 135 9.03 5.52 17.98
N ILE A 136 8.80 4.90 16.82
CA ILE A 136 8.93 3.46 16.66
C ILE A 136 10.39 3.08 16.50
N ALA A 137 10.89 2.27 17.45
CA ALA A 137 12.25 1.78 17.42
C ALA A 137 12.51 0.87 16.21
N GLN A 138 11.60 -0.08 15.95
CA GLN A 138 11.74 -1.17 14.97
C GLN A 138 10.55 -1.23 13.99
N PRO A 139 10.53 -0.36 12.96
CA PRO A 139 9.51 -0.39 11.92
C PRO A 139 9.25 -1.77 11.30
N HIS A 140 10.28 -2.56 10.99
CA HIS A 140 10.12 -3.88 10.38
C HIS A 140 9.22 -4.83 11.21
N VAL A 141 9.31 -4.79 12.54
CA VAL A 141 8.46 -5.62 13.42
C VAL A 141 7.00 -5.22 13.28
N ARG A 142 6.70 -3.92 13.26
CA ARG A 142 5.34 -3.41 13.06
C ARG A 142 4.77 -3.80 11.69
N LEU A 143 5.63 -3.89 10.67
CA LEU A 143 5.24 -4.35 9.33
C LEU A 143 4.98 -5.87 9.26
N GLY A 144 5.22 -6.60 10.36
CA GLY A 144 5.07 -8.05 10.46
C GLY A 144 6.32 -8.83 10.02
N LEU A 145 7.45 -8.17 9.77
CA LEU A 145 8.69 -8.79 9.27
C LEU A 145 9.61 -9.30 10.38
N GLY A 146 9.25 -9.14 11.66
CA GLY A 146 10.14 -9.54 12.77
C GLY A 146 10.60 -11.00 12.69
N HIS A 147 9.71 -11.92 12.33
CA HIS A 147 10.07 -13.33 12.14
C HIS A 147 10.79 -13.59 10.81
N VAL A 148 10.45 -12.84 9.75
CA VAL A 148 11.06 -12.98 8.41
C VAL A 148 12.54 -12.59 8.43
N LEU A 149 12.88 -11.56 9.20
CA LEU A 149 14.23 -11.01 9.28
C LEU A 149 14.99 -11.42 10.54
N ALA A 150 14.46 -12.35 11.34
CA ALA A 150 15.08 -12.75 12.61
C ALA A 150 16.51 -13.27 12.44
N ALA A 151 16.78 -13.99 11.34
CA ALA A 151 18.11 -14.51 11.00
C ALA A 151 19.03 -13.47 10.32
N HIS A 152 18.48 -12.30 9.94
CA HIS A 152 19.17 -11.25 9.18
C HIS A 152 18.96 -9.87 9.83
N PRO A 153 19.46 -9.68 11.07
CA PRO A 153 19.29 -8.42 11.81
C PRO A 153 19.93 -7.21 11.12
N GLU A 154 20.95 -7.42 10.30
CA GLU A 154 21.60 -6.40 9.49
C GLU A 154 20.65 -5.81 8.43
N ILE A 155 19.81 -6.65 7.82
CA ILE A 155 18.80 -6.24 6.84
C ILE A 155 17.71 -5.44 7.54
N ALA A 156 17.22 -5.97 8.66
CA ALA A 156 16.23 -5.29 9.50
C ALA A 156 16.73 -3.90 9.94
N SER A 157 17.98 -3.80 10.38
CA SER A 157 18.58 -2.53 10.79
C SER A 157 18.70 -1.54 9.64
N ARG A 158 19.21 -1.97 8.48
CA ARG A 158 19.29 -1.10 7.29
C ARG A 158 17.92 -0.62 6.84
N PHE A 159 16.91 -1.50 6.86
CA PHE A 159 15.55 -1.12 6.51
C PHE A 159 14.95 -0.14 7.51
N ASP A 160 15.09 -0.38 8.81
CA ASP A 160 14.58 0.52 9.85
C ASP A 160 15.21 1.92 9.76
N GLN A 161 16.50 2.00 9.44
CA GLN A 161 17.19 3.27 9.19
C GLN A 161 16.62 3.98 7.96
N ARG A 162 16.48 3.27 6.83
CA ARG A 162 15.86 3.80 5.60
C ARG A 162 14.41 4.24 5.82
N TRP A 163 13.65 3.47 6.59
CA TRP A 163 12.29 3.81 6.99
C TRP A 163 12.27 5.14 7.73
N LYS A 164 13.08 5.33 8.77
CA LYS A 164 13.12 6.58 9.54
C LYS A 164 13.57 7.76 8.69
N ALA A 165 14.53 7.54 7.79
CA ALA A 165 14.98 8.57 6.85
C ALA A 165 13.89 8.98 5.84
N THR A 166 12.92 8.10 5.55
CA THR A 166 11.91 8.32 4.50
C THR A 166 10.52 8.65 5.03
N VAL A 167 10.08 7.96 6.07
CA VAL A 167 8.72 8.03 6.65
C VAL A 167 8.76 8.95 7.88
N ASN A 168 9.02 10.24 7.61
CA ASN A 168 9.01 11.30 8.62
C ASN A 168 8.29 12.54 8.07
N ARG A 169 7.95 13.48 8.96
CA ARG A 169 7.19 14.68 8.59
C ARG A 169 7.82 15.48 7.45
N ALA A 170 9.13 15.69 7.51
CA ALA A 170 9.83 16.53 6.53
C ALA A 170 9.76 15.96 5.11
N VAL A 171 10.05 14.66 4.96
CA VAL A 171 10.06 13.98 3.66
C VAL A 171 8.65 13.80 3.12
N VAL A 172 7.68 13.43 3.95
CA VAL A 172 6.30 13.29 3.49
C VAL A 172 5.75 14.66 3.06
N ARG A 173 6.06 15.73 3.80
CA ARG A 173 5.63 17.09 3.46
C ARG A 173 6.24 17.59 2.16
N SER A 174 7.52 17.32 1.90
CA SER A 174 8.17 17.73 0.66
C SER A 174 7.65 16.99 -0.56
N CYS A 175 7.15 15.76 -0.39
CA CYS A 175 6.48 15.02 -1.45
C CYS A 175 5.03 15.44 -1.65
N TRP A 176 4.40 16.11 -0.67
CA TRP A 176 2.97 16.39 -0.68
C TRP A 176 2.63 17.49 -1.71
N PRO A 177 1.60 17.33 -2.55
CA PRO A 177 1.28 18.32 -3.58
C PRO A 177 0.80 19.63 -2.96
N ALA A 178 1.26 20.76 -3.51
CA ALA A 178 0.82 22.09 -3.06
C ALA A 178 -0.69 22.25 -3.26
N GLY A 179 -1.39 22.72 -2.22
CA GLY A 179 -2.85 22.98 -2.27
C GLY A 179 -3.76 21.77 -2.00
N SER A 180 -3.23 20.59 -1.69
CA SER A 180 -4.05 19.44 -1.24
C SER A 180 -4.57 19.59 0.20
N ASP A 181 -4.02 20.53 0.97
CA ASP A 181 -4.42 20.79 2.36
C ASP A 181 -5.82 21.44 2.47
N ALA A 182 -6.42 21.87 1.36
CA ALA A 182 -7.51 22.86 1.37
C ALA A 182 -8.81 22.46 0.63
N ARG A 183 -9.08 21.18 0.39
CA ARG A 183 -10.43 20.76 -0.08
C ARG A 183 -11.05 19.74 0.86
N SER A 184 -11.46 20.27 2.01
CA SER A 184 -12.48 19.66 2.84
C SER A 184 -13.83 19.96 2.21
N GLU A 185 -14.35 19.03 1.42
CA GLU A 185 -15.79 18.81 1.28
C GLU A 185 -16.12 17.43 1.85
#